data_AF-A0A4Q2XT42-F1
#
_entry.id   AF-A0A4Q2XT42-F1
#
_cell.length_a   1.000
_cell.length_b   1.000
_cell.length_c   1.000
_cell.angle_alpha   90.00
_cell.angle_beta   90.00
_cell.angle_gamma   90.00
#
_symmetry.space_group_name_H-M   'P 1'
#
loop_
_entity.id
_entity.type
_entity.pdbx_description
1 polymer ?
#
loop_
_entity_poly.entity_id
_entity_poly.type
_entity_poly.pdbx_seq_one_letter_code
_entity_poly.pdbx_strand_id
1 'polypeptide(L)'
;MPQSLSAVYLHLVFSTKNRTPFLKDPGIRSETHAYLAGISRNLDCPSILIGGVEDHVHILARQSRTLSQADWVKELKRASTLWLKQHSPALKDFAWQSGYGIFSVSQSNIEKVTAYIAGQEEHHRTKSFQDEFRAMLQKHHIAWDETYVWD
;
A
#
# COMPACT_ATOMS: atom_id res chain seq x y z
N MET A 1 8.73 -7.95 34.66
CA MET A 1 7.52 -7.38 34.04
C MET A 1 7.12 -8.24 32.85
N PRO A 2 5.83 -8.54 32.64
CA PRO A 2 5.37 -9.31 31.49
C PRO A 2 5.63 -8.56 30.17
N GLN A 3 5.87 -9.30 29.09
CA GLN A 3 6.12 -8.77 27.75
C GLN A 3 5.07 -9.27 26.78
N SER A 4 4.57 -8.38 25.91
CA SER A 4 3.72 -8.75 24.77
C SER A 4 4.55 -8.76 23.50
N LEU A 5 4.94 -9.94 23.00
CA LEU A 5 5.78 -10.09 21.81
C LEU A 5 4.89 -10.36 20.59
N SER A 6 5.18 -9.72 19.45
CA SER A 6 4.40 -9.88 18.22
C SER A 6 5.27 -9.72 16.98
N ALA A 7 5.05 -10.58 16.00
CA ALA A 7 5.67 -10.56 14.68
C ALA A 7 4.59 -10.80 13.62
N VAL A 8 3.72 -9.80 13.44
CA VAL A 8 2.67 -9.80 12.42
C VAL A 8 3.13 -8.92 11.26
N TYR A 9 3.28 -9.52 10.08
CA TYR A 9 3.64 -8.79 8.86
C TYR A 9 2.46 -8.79 7.90
N LEU A 10 2.26 -7.64 7.27
CA LEU A 10 1.14 -7.40 6.38
C LEU A 10 1.66 -6.85 5.06
N HIS A 11 1.13 -7.39 3.96
CA HIS A 11 1.20 -6.82 2.62
C HIS A 11 -0.09 -6.05 2.38
N LEU A 12 0.01 -4.73 2.45
CA LEU A 12 -1.07 -3.80 2.17
C LEU A 12 -0.93 -3.30 0.74
N VAL A 13 -2.05 -3.21 0.02
CA VAL A 13 -2.11 -2.66 -1.33
C VAL A 13 -3.35 -1.80 -1.52
N PHE A 14 -3.18 -0.64 -2.15
CA PHE A 14 -4.27 0.22 -2.59
C PHE A 14 -3.82 1.14 -3.72
N SER A 15 -4.79 1.61 -4.52
CA SER A 15 -4.56 2.46 -5.68
C SER A 15 -5.01 3.90 -5.46
N THR A 16 -4.55 4.79 -6.34
CA THR A 16 -5.10 6.13 -6.54
C THR A 16 -6.53 6.05 -7.03
N LYS A 17 -7.37 7.02 -6.69
CA LYS A 17 -8.78 7.06 -7.11
C LYS A 17 -8.90 7.04 -8.63
N ASN A 18 -9.80 6.19 -9.13
CA ASN A 18 -10.03 5.93 -10.57
C ASN A 18 -8.78 5.46 -11.34
N ARG A 19 -7.72 5.03 -10.64
CA ARG A 19 -6.43 4.62 -11.20
C ARG A 19 -5.78 5.73 -12.01
N THR A 20 -6.08 6.98 -11.64
CA THR A 20 -5.42 8.13 -12.22
C THR A 20 -3.91 8.03 -11.92
N PRO A 21 -3.02 8.11 -12.93
CA PRO A 21 -1.60 7.83 -12.78
C PRO A 21 -0.85 9.01 -12.13
N PHE A 22 -1.27 9.43 -10.93
CA PHE A 22 -0.70 10.56 -10.21
C PHE A 22 0.76 10.34 -9.79
N LEU A 23 1.19 9.08 -9.69
CA LEU A 23 2.56 8.69 -9.32
C LEU A 23 3.40 8.33 -10.57
N LYS A 24 3.01 8.81 -11.76
CA LYS A 24 3.74 8.55 -13.00
C LYS A 24 5.13 9.18 -13.00
N ASP A 25 5.26 10.35 -12.38
CA ASP A 25 6.58 10.98 -12.19
C ASP A 25 7.42 10.18 -11.17
N PRO A 26 8.60 9.66 -11.54
CA PRO A 26 9.42 8.86 -10.64
C PRO A 26 9.88 9.59 -9.37
N GLY A 27 10.05 10.92 -9.44
CA GLY A 27 10.41 11.76 -8.30
C GLY A 27 9.27 11.80 -7.29
N ILE A 28 8.07 12.19 -7.73
CA ILE A 28 6.85 12.20 -6.91
C ILE A 28 6.57 10.81 -6.33
N ARG A 29 6.72 9.74 -7.13
CA ARG A 29 6.52 8.36 -6.66
C ARG A 29 7.48 8.00 -5.53
N SER A 30 8.77 8.29 -5.71
CA SER A 30 9.80 8.01 -4.71
C SER A 30 9.57 8.79 -3.41
N GLU A 31 9.22 10.07 -3.52
CA GLU A 31 8.89 10.89 -2.35
C GLU A 31 7.62 10.41 -1.65
N THR A 32 6.60 9.98 -2.41
CA THR A 32 5.37 9.40 -1.86
C THR A 32 5.67 8.14 -1.06
N HIS A 33 6.51 7.24 -1.59
CA HIS A 33 6.92 6.02 -0.88
C HIS A 33 7.67 6.36 0.41
N ALA A 34 8.59 7.32 0.38
CA ALA A 34 9.33 7.78 1.55
C ALA A 34 8.39 8.41 2.60
N TYR A 35 7.44 9.21 2.17
CA TYR A 35 6.46 9.86 3.05
C TYR A 35 5.54 8.84 3.72
N LEU A 36 5.02 7.86 2.96
CA LEU A 36 4.24 6.74 3.50
C LEU A 36 5.05 5.93 4.53
N ALA A 37 6.34 5.69 4.27
CA ALA A 37 7.21 4.99 5.23
C ALA A 37 7.38 5.79 6.53
N GLY A 38 7.49 7.12 6.44
CA GLY A 38 7.52 8.02 7.59
C GLY A 38 6.25 7.96 8.43
N ILE A 39 5.08 8.06 7.80
CA ILE A 39 3.77 7.92 8.47
C ILE A 39 3.68 6.55 9.16
N SER A 40 3.99 5.48 8.43
CA SER A 40 3.89 4.11 8.93
C SER A 40 4.78 3.88 10.15
N ARG A 41 6.02 4.39 10.11
CA ARG A 41 6.96 4.34 11.24
C ARG A 41 6.43 5.08 12.46
N ASN A 42 5.86 6.27 12.27
CA ASN A 42 5.29 7.08 13.35
C ASN A 42 4.05 6.42 14.00
N LEU A 43 3.41 5.49 13.30
CA LEU A 43 2.28 4.69 13.78
C LEU A 43 2.73 3.33 14.36
N ASP A 44 4.01 3.18 14.69
CA ASP A 44 4.63 1.93 15.16
C ASP A 44 4.42 0.73 14.21
N CYS A 45 4.22 1.01 12.92
CA CYS A 45 4.08 0.02 11.86
C CYS A 45 5.25 0.14 10.87
N PRO A 46 6.51 -0.14 11.26
CA PRO A 46 7.66 0.12 10.40
C PRO A 46 7.56 -0.69 9.10
N SER A 47 7.68 0.00 7.96
CA SER A 47 7.73 -0.63 6.65
C SER A 47 9.09 -1.29 6.42
N ILE A 48 9.05 -2.48 5.82
CA ILE A 48 10.21 -3.19 5.27
C ILE A 48 10.51 -2.65 3.87
N LEU A 49 9.47 -2.55 3.04
CA LEU A 49 9.55 -1.98 1.70
C LEU A 49 8.21 -1.35 1.33
N ILE A 50 8.29 -0.20 0.66
CA ILE A 50 7.17 0.43 -0.05
C ILE A 50 7.58 0.54 -1.50
N GLY A 51 6.71 0.09 -2.39
CA GLY A 51 6.90 0.14 -3.84
C GLY A 51 5.55 0.25 -4.54
N GLY A 52 5.56 0.08 -5.86
CA GLY A 52 4.39 0.28 -6.71
C GLY A 52 4.74 1.11 -7.93
N VAL A 53 3.73 1.46 -8.70
CA VAL A 53 3.86 2.14 -9.99
C VAL A 53 2.98 3.39 -10.04
N GLU A 54 2.62 3.86 -11.22
CA GLU A 54 1.96 5.16 -11.41
C GLU A 54 0.60 5.34 -10.73
N ASP A 55 -0.12 4.26 -10.43
CA ASP A 55 -1.50 4.30 -9.96
C ASP A 55 -1.77 3.53 -8.67
N HIS A 56 -0.78 2.85 -8.09
CA HIS A 56 -0.96 2.13 -6.83
C HIS A 56 0.34 1.87 -6.07
N VAL A 57 0.19 1.53 -4.79
CA VAL A 57 1.29 1.23 -3.89
C VAL A 57 1.10 -0.10 -3.20
N HIS A 58 2.21 -0.78 -2.96
CA HIS A 58 2.34 -1.91 -2.05
C HIS A 58 3.20 -1.54 -0.86
N ILE A 59 2.77 -1.95 0.33
CA ILE A 59 3.45 -1.70 1.59
C ILE A 59 3.61 -3.04 2.29
N LEU A 60 4.85 -3.49 2.46
CA LEU A 60 5.18 -4.58 3.37
C LEU A 60 5.65 -3.97 4.68
N ALA A 61 4.94 -4.25 5.77
CA ALA A 61 5.28 -3.70 7.09
C ALA A 61 5.03 -4.69 8.21
N ARG A 62 5.66 -4.42 9.36
CA ARG A 62 5.31 -5.07 10.62
C ARG A 62 4.20 -4.28 11.30
N GLN A 63 3.10 -4.94 11.66
CA GLN A 63 1.95 -4.31 12.29
C GLN A 63 2.21 -4.01 13.78
N SER A 64 1.73 -2.85 14.23
CA SER A 64 1.70 -2.49 15.66
C SER A 64 0.79 -3.43 16.46
N ARG A 65 1.08 -3.59 17.75
CA ARG A 65 0.27 -4.41 18.68
C ARG A 65 -1.03 -3.74 19.10
N THR A 66 -1.14 -2.43 18.92
CA THR A 66 -2.22 -1.61 19.49
C THR A 66 -3.05 -0.90 18.43
N LEU A 67 -2.55 -0.81 17.20
CA LEU A 67 -3.24 -0.15 16.09
C LEU A 67 -4.01 -1.17 15.25
N SER A 68 -5.27 -0.88 14.94
CA SER A 68 -6.03 -1.68 14.00
C SER A 68 -5.50 -1.49 12.56
N GLN A 69 -5.75 -2.48 11.70
CA GLN A 69 -5.40 -2.38 10.29
C GLN A 69 -6.13 -1.20 9.61
N ALA A 70 -7.40 -1.00 9.94
CA ALA A 70 -8.21 0.07 9.38
C ALA A 70 -7.70 1.46 9.78
N ASP A 71 -7.31 1.66 11.04
CA ASP A 71 -6.75 2.93 11.51
C ASP A 71 -5.40 3.22 10.86
N TRP A 72 -4.56 2.19 10.70
CA TRP A 72 -3.28 2.32 10.00
C TRP A 72 -3.47 2.79 8.55
N VAL A 73 -4.36 2.13 7.81
CA VAL A 73 -4.65 2.49 6.40
C VAL A 73 -5.28 3.88 6.30
N LYS A 74 -6.22 4.21 7.20
CA LYS A 74 -6.87 5.52 7.26
C LYS A 74 -5.83 6.63 7.41
N GLU A 75 -4.91 6.50 8.35
CA GLU A 75 -3.89 7.54 8.59
C GLU A 75 -2.85 7.61 7.46
N LEU A 76 -2.42 6.47 6.90
CA LEU A 76 -1.59 6.45 5.70
C LEU A 76 -2.23 7.25 4.56
N LYS A 77 -3.48 6.94 4.22
CA LYS A 77 -4.20 7.60 3.12
C LYS A 77 -4.47 9.07 3.41
N ARG A 78 -4.93 9.41 4.63
CA ARG A 78 -5.27 10.78 5.02
C ARG A 78 -4.06 11.71 4.98
N ALA A 79 -2.97 11.33 5.67
CA ALA A 79 -1.79 12.18 5.78
C ALA A 79 -1.07 12.35 4.44
N SER A 80 -0.93 11.29 3.65
CA SER A 80 -0.31 11.36 2.31
C SER A 80 -1.15 12.15 1.31
N THR A 81 -2.48 12.04 1.35
CA THR A 81 -3.37 12.83 0.48
C THR A 81 -3.20 14.33 0.74
N LEU A 82 -3.19 14.74 2.01
CA LEU A 82 -2.99 16.15 2.37
C LEU A 82 -1.64 16.68 1.89
N TRP A 83 -0.58 15.90 2.10
CA TRP A 83 0.77 16.24 1.68
C TRP A 83 0.90 16.33 0.15
N LEU A 84 0.40 15.34 -0.60
CA LEU A 84 0.46 15.33 -2.07
C LEU A 84 -0.30 16.50 -2.70
N LYS A 85 -1.48 16.84 -2.17
CA LYS A 85 -2.26 18.00 -2.65
C LYS A 85 -1.54 19.33 -2.45
N GLN A 86 -0.66 19.43 -1.46
CA GLN A 86 0.15 20.61 -1.19
C GLN A 86 1.45 20.61 -1.99
N HIS A 87 1.89 19.46 -2.51
CA HIS A 87 3.16 19.31 -3.20
C HIS A 87 3.19 20.02 -4.57
N SER A 88 2.11 19.93 -5.36
CA SER A 88 2.01 20.67 -6.63
C SER A 88 0.57 20.92 -7.09
N PRO A 89 0.31 21.94 -7.93
CA PRO A 89 -1.01 22.19 -8.50
C PRO A 89 -1.58 21.00 -9.31
N ALA A 90 -0.72 20.18 -9.90
CA ALA A 90 -1.12 19.00 -10.67
C ALA A 90 -1.73 17.89 -9.79
N LEU A 91 -1.45 17.92 -8.48
CA LEU A 91 -1.91 16.94 -7.51
C LEU A 91 -3.10 17.42 -6.66
N LYS A 92 -3.67 18.59 -6.95
CA LYS A 92 -4.80 19.16 -6.17
C LYS A 92 -6.00 18.21 -6.03
N ASP A 93 -6.23 17.41 -7.06
CA ASP A 93 -7.34 16.44 -7.16
C ASP A 93 -6.92 15.02 -6.74
N PHE A 94 -5.70 14.86 -6.20
CA PHE A 94 -5.20 13.58 -5.72
C PHE A 94 -6.15 12.98 -4.68
N ALA A 95 -6.45 11.70 -4.82
CA ALA A 95 -7.12 10.93 -3.80
C ALA A 95 -6.68 9.47 -3.93
N TRP A 96 -6.66 8.75 -2.82
CA TRP A 96 -6.63 7.29 -2.84
C TRP A 96 -8.04 6.75 -3.08
N GLN A 97 -8.12 5.52 -3.57
CA GLN A 97 -9.35 4.74 -3.54
C GLN A 97 -9.80 4.54 -2.09
N SER A 98 -11.07 4.26 -1.88
CA SER A 98 -11.66 4.03 -0.56
C SER A 98 -11.20 2.68 -0.02
N GLY A 99 -11.32 1.63 -0.83
CA GLY A 99 -10.95 0.26 -0.50
C GLY A 99 -9.44 0.00 -0.40
N TYR A 100 -9.07 -1.16 0.14
CA TYR A 100 -7.71 -1.66 0.20
C TYR A 100 -7.71 -3.18 0.33
N GLY A 101 -6.62 -3.83 -0.07
CA GLY A 101 -6.35 -5.23 0.26
C GLY A 101 -5.25 -5.30 1.31
N ILE A 102 -5.40 -6.19 2.28
CA ILE A 102 -4.38 -6.43 3.30
C ILE A 102 -4.26 -7.93 3.57
N PHE A 103 -3.05 -8.44 3.43
CA PHE A 103 -2.79 -9.88 3.44
C PHE A 103 -1.66 -10.20 4.42
N SER A 104 -1.80 -11.27 5.19
CA SER A 104 -0.74 -11.70 6.10
C SER A 104 0.46 -12.27 5.34
N VAL A 105 1.66 -11.95 5.85
CA VAL A 105 2.93 -12.46 5.32
C VAL A 105 3.63 -13.20 6.45
N SER A 106 3.97 -14.47 6.22
CA SER A 106 4.79 -15.23 7.16
C SER A 106 6.23 -14.68 7.16
N GLN A 107 6.92 -14.77 8.30
CA GLN A 107 8.34 -14.40 8.41
C GLN A 107 9.19 -15.02 7.29
N SER A 108 8.95 -16.29 6.97
CA SER A 108 9.65 -17.04 5.91
C SER A 108 9.39 -16.53 4.49
N ASN A 109 8.33 -15.75 4.26
CA ASN A 109 7.98 -15.21 2.95
C ASN A 109 8.33 -13.72 2.81
N ILE A 110 8.89 -13.07 3.84
CA ILE A 110 9.21 -11.64 3.79
C ILE A 110 10.10 -11.32 2.58
N GLU A 111 11.20 -12.04 2.41
CA GLU A 111 12.15 -11.80 1.32
C GLU A 111 11.49 -11.96 -0.06
N LYS A 112 10.62 -12.96 -0.21
CA LYS A 112 9.87 -13.19 -1.45
C LYS A 112 8.91 -12.04 -1.75
N VAL A 113 8.20 -11.52 -0.75
CA VAL A 113 7.30 -10.38 -0.92
C VAL A 113 8.07 -9.08 -1.14
N THR A 114 9.22 -8.89 -0.48
CA THR A 114 10.12 -7.76 -0.73
C THR A 114 10.58 -7.76 -2.19
N ALA A 115 11.06 -8.90 -2.70
CA ALA A 115 11.48 -9.03 -4.10
C ALA A 115 10.32 -8.77 -5.07
N TYR A 116 9.11 -9.26 -4.74
CA TYR A 116 7.91 -8.99 -5.51
C TYR A 116 7.59 -7.50 -5.61
N ILE A 117 7.61 -6.79 -4.48
CA ILE A 117 7.33 -5.33 -4.43
C ILE A 117 8.42 -4.53 -5.17
N ALA A 118 9.69 -4.94 -5.05
CA ALA A 118 10.79 -4.31 -5.76
C ALA A 118 10.70 -4.47 -7.29
N GLY A 119 10.09 -5.56 -7.77
CA GLY A 119 9.91 -5.86 -9.19
C GLY A 119 8.63 -5.29 -9.82
N GLN A 120 7.88 -4.45 -9.11
CA GLN A 120 6.55 -3.99 -9.55
C GLN A 120 6.55 -3.24 -10.88
N GLU A 121 7.57 -2.42 -11.16
CA GLU A 121 7.67 -1.72 -12.45
C GLU A 121 7.77 -2.70 -13.64
N GLU A 122 8.50 -3.80 -13.50
CA GLU A 122 8.58 -4.84 -14.54
C GLU A 122 7.27 -5.63 -14.63
N HIS A 123 6.69 -5.98 -13.48
CA HIS A 123 5.41 -6.70 -13.40
C HIS A 123 4.29 -5.99 -14.17
N HIS A 124 4.20 -4.68 -14.00
CA HIS A 124 3.16 -3.85 -14.61
C HIS A 124 3.41 -3.46 -16.06
N ARG A 125 4.49 -3.92 -16.69
CA ARG A 125 4.63 -3.82 -18.16
C ARG A 125 3.58 -4.64 -18.91
N THR A 126 3.04 -5.68 -18.27
CA THR A 126 2.13 -6.64 -18.92
C THR A 126 0.86 -6.92 -18.13
N LYS A 127 0.76 -6.44 -16.88
CA LYS A 127 -0.37 -6.70 -15.99
C LYS A 127 -0.94 -5.41 -15.45
N SER A 128 -2.26 -5.29 -15.42
CA SER A 128 -2.92 -4.14 -14.79
C SER A 128 -2.98 -4.29 -13.26
N PHE A 129 -3.17 -3.18 -12.54
CA PHE A 129 -3.47 -3.21 -11.11
C PHE A 129 -4.71 -4.07 -10.81
N GLN A 130 -5.78 -3.96 -11.62
CA GLN A 130 -7.00 -4.73 -11.37
C GLN A 130 -6.76 -6.25 -11.47
N ASP A 131 -6.01 -6.70 -12.48
CA ASP A 131 -5.69 -8.12 -12.63
C ASP A 131 -4.79 -8.62 -11.51
N GLU A 132 -3.88 -7.78 -11.03
CA GLU A 132 -3.04 -8.08 -9.89
C GLU A 132 -3.86 -8.19 -8.60
N PHE A 133 -4.74 -7.22 -8.34
CA PHE A 133 -5.60 -7.19 -7.17
C PHE A 133 -6.55 -8.40 -7.12
N ARG A 134 -7.20 -8.74 -8.24
CA ARG A 134 -8.01 -9.96 -8.36
C ARG A 134 -7.19 -11.21 -8.04
N ALA A 135 -5.99 -11.33 -8.62
CA ALA A 135 -5.12 -12.49 -8.37
C ALA A 135 -4.73 -12.61 -6.88
N MET A 136 -4.48 -11.49 -6.20
CA MET A 136 -4.26 -11.49 -4.75
C MET A 136 -5.51 -11.97 -3.99
N LEU A 137 -6.70 -11.43 -4.29
CA LEU A 137 -7.94 -11.84 -3.64
C LEU A 137 -8.24 -13.34 -3.85
N GLN A 138 -8.07 -13.84 -5.08
CA GLN A 138 -8.21 -15.27 -5.41
C GLN A 138 -7.24 -16.15 -4.62
N LYS A 139 -5.97 -15.78 -4.59
CA LYS A 139 -4.92 -16.51 -3.85
C LYS A 139 -5.23 -16.60 -2.35
N HIS A 140 -5.89 -15.58 -1.80
CA HIS A 140 -6.28 -15.51 -0.40
C HIS A 140 -7.72 -15.99 -0.13
N HIS A 141 -8.41 -16.53 -1.13
CA HIS A 141 -9.80 -17.01 -1.04
C HIS A 141 -10.77 -15.97 -0.46
N ILE A 142 -10.54 -14.69 -0.77
CA ILE A 142 -11.45 -13.61 -0.42
C ILE A 142 -12.49 -13.51 -1.54
N ALA A 143 -13.78 -13.50 -1.20
CA ALA A 143 -14.84 -13.15 -2.14
C ALA A 143 -14.94 -11.63 -2.26
N TRP A 144 -15.20 -11.12 -3.46
CA TRP A 144 -15.41 -9.70 -3.70
C TRP A 144 -16.52 -9.49 -4.72
N ASP A 145 -17.10 -8.28 -4.68
CA ASP A 145 -18.06 -7.83 -5.67
C ASP A 145 -17.38 -6.84 -6.61
N GLU A 146 -17.40 -7.19 -7.90
CA GLU A 146 -16.74 -6.43 -8.96
C GLU A 146 -17.30 -5.02 -9.15
N THR A 147 -18.53 -4.80 -8.67
CA THR A 147 -19.20 -3.50 -8.69
C THR A 147 -18.58 -2.53 -7.68
N TYR A 148 -18.05 -3.03 -6.57
CA TYR A 148 -17.64 -2.20 -5.42
C TYR A 148 -16.14 -2.25 -5.11
N VAL A 149 -15.41 -3.23 -5.65
CA VAL A 149 -14.00 -3.46 -5.32
C VAL A 149 -13.05 -2.37 -5.85
N TRP A 150 -13.53 -1.50 -6.74
CA TRP A 150 -12.74 -0.45 -7.39
C TRP A 150 -12.90 0.95 -6.81
N ASP A 151 -13.75 1.14 -5.80
CA ASP A 151 -14.03 2.46 -5.21
C ASP A 151 -13.06 2.91 -4.12
#